data_AF-A0AAW6Q222-F1
#
_entry.id   AF-A0AAW6Q222-F1
#
_cell.length_a   1.000
_cell.length_b   1.000
_cell.length_c   1.000
_cell.angle_alpha   90.00
_cell.angle_beta   90.00
_cell.angle_gamma   90.00
#
_symmetry.space_group_name_H-M   'P 1'
#
loop_
_entity.id
_entity.type
_entity.pdbx_description
1 polymer ?
#
loop_
_entity_poly.entity_id
_entity_poly.type
_entity_poly.pdbx_seq_one_letter_code
_entity_poly.pdbx_strand_id
1 'polypeptide(L)'
;MKIKNKLQELKNEYPELNLKALVIKNNDLNFAFTLRNYFGVTTIESNDYQGILYQRITQERTIQNKYPALVIEMIVDTEEFESSSNRAFYLVKEYGI
;
A
#
# COMPACT_ATOMS: atom_id res chain seq x y z
N MET A 1 9.34 -9.64 -6.80
CA MET A 1 9.65 -10.02 -5.41
C MET A 1 8.35 -10.20 -4.64
N LYS A 2 8.24 -11.17 -3.72
CA LYS A 2 7.05 -11.31 -2.86
C LYS A 2 7.08 -10.20 -1.80
N ILE A 3 5.95 -9.56 -1.52
CA ILE A 3 5.85 -8.45 -0.54
C ILE A 3 6.43 -8.80 0.83
N LYS A 4 6.27 -10.05 1.30
CA LYS A 4 6.86 -10.53 2.57
C LYS A 4 8.38 -10.44 2.61
N ASN A 5 9.06 -10.71 1.49
CA ASN A 5 10.51 -10.58 1.42
C ASN A 5 10.92 -9.12 1.51
N LYS A 6 10.20 -8.22 0.79
CA LYS A 6 10.46 -6.78 0.88
C LYS A 6 10.19 -6.24 2.29
N LEU A 7 9.17 -6.74 2.97
CA LEU A 7 8.88 -6.39 4.37
C LEU A 7 10.05 -6.77 5.28
N GLN A 8 10.60 -7.98 5.13
CA GLN A 8 11.73 -8.41 5.94
C GLN A 8 13.00 -7.59 5.65
N GLU A 9 13.28 -7.27 4.38
CA GLU A 9 14.38 -6.38 4.01
C GLU A 9 14.23 -5.02 4.71
N LEU A 10 13.06 -4.38 4.61
CA LEU A 10 12.82 -3.07 5.21
C LEU A 10 12.83 -3.12 6.74
N LYS A 11 12.37 -4.21 7.37
CA LYS A 11 12.48 -4.38 8.84
C LYS A 11 13.92 -4.52 9.31
N ASN A 12 14.80 -5.09 8.49
CA ASN A 12 16.22 -5.17 8.80
C ASN A 12 16.92 -3.81 8.58
N GLU A 13 16.47 -3.03 7.60
CA GLU A 13 17.02 -1.71 7.27
C GLU A 13 16.58 -0.61 8.26
N TYR A 14 15.33 -0.68 8.71
CA TYR A 14 14.68 0.29 9.60
C TYR A 14 14.04 -0.41 10.81
N PRO A 15 14.84 -0.98 11.74
CA PRO A 15 14.33 -1.76 12.87
C PRO A 15 13.53 -0.95 13.89
N GLU A 16 13.64 0.38 13.87
CA GLU A 16 12.90 1.30 14.72
C GLU A 16 11.45 1.54 14.26
N LEU A 17 11.15 1.28 12.98
CA LEU A 17 9.82 1.51 12.40
C LEU A 17 8.88 0.33 12.62
N ASN A 18 7.61 0.63 12.87
CA ASN A 18 6.59 -0.40 13.03
C ASN A 18 5.98 -0.77 11.67
N LEU A 19 6.74 -1.56 10.90
CA LEU A 19 6.40 -1.86 9.52
C LEU A 19 5.36 -2.99 9.38
N LYS A 20 4.36 -2.75 8.54
CA LYS A 20 3.33 -3.73 8.15
C LYS A 20 3.11 -3.74 6.64
N ALA A 21 2.86 -4.93 6.11
CA ALA A 21 2.53 -5.10 4.70
C ALA A 21 1.00 -5.09 4.52
N LEU A 22 0.53 -4.34 3.51
CA LEU A 22 -0.86 -4.27 3.10
C LEU A 22 -1.00 -4.85 1.70
N VAL A 23 -1.99 -5.74 1.50
CA VAL A 23 -2.35 -6.28 0.17
C VAL A 23 -3.82 -6.02 -0.10
N ILE A 24 -4.10 -4.98 -0.89
CA ILE A 24 -5.45 -4.54 -1.21
C ILE A 24 -5.87 -5.18 -2.54
N LYS A 25 -6.96 -5.94 -2.50
CA LYS A 25 -7.65 -6.54 -3.65
C LYS A 25 -9.13 -6.17 -3.61
N ASN A 26 -9.41 -4.88 -3.66
CA ASN A 26 -10.77 -4.34 -3.59
C ASN A 26 -11.00 -3.44 -4.80
N ASN A 27 -12.00 -3.78 -5.61
CA ASN A 27 -12.34 -3.05 -6.82
C ASN A 27 -13.18 -1.80 -6.55
N ASP A 28 -13.72 -1.66 -5.34
CA ASP A 28 -14.55 -0.51 -4.94
C ASP A 28 -13.72 0.64 -4.36
N LEU A 29 -12.45 0.39 -4.02
CA LEU A 29 -11.55 1.43 -3.53
C LEU A 29 -10.98 2.24 -4.70
N ASN A 30 -11.11 3.56 -4.60
CA ASN A 30 -10.34 4.47 -5.44
C ASN A 30 -8.90 4.53 -4.92
N PHE A 31 -7.94 4.30 -5.81
CA PHE A 31 -6.52 4.46 -5.52
C PHE A 31 -5.89 5.33 -6.61
N ALA A 32 -5.18 6.38 -6.20
CA ALA A 32 -4.36 7.15 -7.13
C ALA A 32 -2.96 7.38 -6.54
N PHE A 33 -1.95 7.07 -7.35
CA PHE A 33 -0.57 7.44 -7.10
C PHE A 33 -0.20 8.60 -8.02
N THR A 34 0.20 9.71 -7.42
CA THR A 34 0.61 10.91 -8.15
C THR A 34 2.06 11.19 -7.84
N LEU A 35 2.89 11.27 -8.88
CA LEU A 35 4.26 11.79 -8.74
C LEU A 35 4.22 13.32 -8.85
N ARG A 36 4.70 14.02 -7.82
CA ARG A 36 4.86 15.48 -7.83
C ARG A 36 6.31 15.83 -7.55
N ASN A 37 7.00 16.40 -8.54
CA ASN A 37 8.44 16.65 -8.49
C ASN A 37 9.23 15.38 -8.13
N TYR A 38 9.85 15.35 -6.95
CA TYR A 38 10.67 14.26 -6.44
C TYR A 38 9.97 13.42 -5.36
N PHE A 39 8.70 13.67 -5.05
CA PHE A 39 7.93 12.89 -4.07
C PHE A 39 6.68 12.26 -4.69
N GLY A 40 6.38 11.03 -4.27
CA GLY A 40 5.15 10.34 -4.60
C GLY A 40 4.09 10.60 -3.54
N VAL A 41 2.85 10.83 -3.96
CA VAL A 41 1.68 10.94 -3.10
C VAL A 41 0.73 9.80 -3.43
N THR A 42 0.35 9.03 -2.41
CA THR A 42 -0.66 7.98 -2.54
C THR A 42 -1.94 8.46 -1.89
N THR A 43 -3.02 8.36 -2.65
CA THR A 43 -4.38 8.61 -2.18
C THR A 43 -5.22 7.35 -2.25
N ILE A 44 -6.00 7.11 -1.20
CA ILE A 44 -6.99 6.02 -1.13
C ILE A 44 -8.30 6.62 -0.67
N GLU A 45 -9.36 6.45 -1.47
CA GLU A 45 -10.67 7.09 -1.22
C GLU A 45 -10.56 8.61 -1.03
N SER A 46 -9.64 9.25 -1.78
CA SER A 46 -9.35 10.70 -1.71
C SER A 46 -8.68 11.18 -0.42
N ASN A 47 -8.22 10.29 0.47
CA ASN A 47 -7.36 10.63 1.60
C ASN A 47 -5.90 10.48 1.18
N ASP A 48 -5.04 11.44 1.52
CA ASP A 48 -3.58 11.33 1.36
C ASP A 48 -3.00 10.43 2.46
N TYR A 49 -2.02 9.59 2.12
CA TYR A 49 -1.36 8.70 3.07
C TYR A 49 0.16 8.90 3.09
N GLN A 50 0.71 8.96 4.30
CA GLN A 50 2.14 9.08 4.61
C GLN A 50 2.70 7.75 5.14
N GLY A 51 4.00 7.70 5.43
CA GLY A 51 4.64 6.50 5.98
C GLY A 51 4.70 5.30 5.02
N ILE A 52 4.59 5.50 3.70
CA ILE A 52 4.66 4.41 2.71
C ILE A 52 6.11 4.25 2.24
N LEU A 53 6.77 3.15 2.64
CA LEU A 53 8.16 2.86 2.29
C LEU A 53 8.30 2.05 0.99
N TYR A 54 7.24 1.32 0.64
CA TYR A 54 7.20 0.54 -0.59
C TYR A 54 5.77 0.50 -1.10
N GLN A 55 5.63 0.59 -2.42
CA GLN A 55 4.37 0.39 -3.10
C GLN A 55 4.58 -0.33 -4.42
N ARG A 56 3.61 -1.17 -4.78
CA ARG A 56 3.57 -1.85 -6.06
C ARG A 56 2.12 -2.05 -6.47
N ILE A 57 1.81 -1.61 -7.68
CA ILE A 57 0.49 -1.76 -8.29
C ILE A 57 0.65 -2.79 -9.40
N THR A 58 -0.15 -3.85 -9.34
CA THR A 58 -0.16 -4.87 -10.40
C THR A 58 -1.58 -5.06 -10.93
N GLN A 59 -1.67 -5.16 -12.26
CA GLN A 59 -2.88 -5.47 -12.98
C GLN A 59 -2.48 -6.37 -14.15
N GLU A 60 -2.94 -7.62 -14.16
CA GLU A 60 -2.63 -8.57 -15.23
C GLU A 60 -3.90 -8.95 -15.97
N ARG A 61 -4.01 -8.49 -17.22
CA ARG A 61 -5.14 -8.84 -18.09
C ARG A 61 -4.83 -10.15 -18.81
N THR A 62 -5.71 -11.13 -18.66
CA THR A 62 -5.62 -12.40 -19.40
C THR A 62 -6.84 -12.59 -20.29
N ILE A 63 -6.78 -13.53 -21.24
CA ILE A 63 -7.94 -13.88 -22.08
C ILE A 63 -9.12 -14.34 -21.21
N GLN A 64 -8.83 -15.01 -20.08
CA GLN A 64 -9.81 -15.50 -19.12
C GLN A 64 -10.26 -14.42 -18.13
N ASN A 65 -9.51 -13.32 -17.97
CA ASN A 65 -9.81 -12.23 -17.03
C ASN A 65 -9.76 -10.87 -17.73
N LYS A 66 -10.86 -10.54 -18.40
CA LYS A 66 -11.01 -9.32 -19.21
C LYS A 66 -10.94 -8.03 -18.38
N TYR A 67 -11.28 -8.10 -17.09
CA TYR A 67 -11.29 -6.99 -16.13
C TYR A 67 -10.62 -7.42 -14.81
N PRO A 68 -9.28 -7.52 -14.80
CA PRO A 68 -8.57 -8.00 -13.63
C PRO A 68 -8.67 -7.01 -12.47
N ALA A 69 -8.85 -7.56 -11.27
CA ALA A 69 -8.77 -6.78 -10.04
C ALA A 69 -7.40 -6.13 -9.93
N LEU A 70 -7.39 -4.86 -9.55
CA LEU A 70 -6.16 -4.16 -9.19
C LEU A 70 -5.63 -4.78 -7.90
N VAL A 71 -4.33 -5.10 -7.86
CA VAL A 71 -3.66 -5.52 -6.63
C VAL A 71 -2.67 -4.44 -6.24
N ILE A 72 -2.91 -3.83 -5.08
CA ILE A 72 -2.03 -2.83 -4.50
C ILE A 72 -1.32 -3.48 -3.32
N GLU A 73 0.00 -3.55 -3.42
CA GLU A 73 0.92 -4.01 -2.40
C GLU A 73 1.60 -2.78 -1.80
N MET A 74 1.54 -2.61 -0.47
CA MET A 74 2.25 -1.52 0.23
C MET A 74 2.97 -2.04 1.46
N ILE A 75 4.08 -1.42 1.83
CA ILE A 75 4.69 -1.55 3.16
C ILE A 75 4.68 -0.18 3.79
N VAL A 76 4.06 -0.11 4.95
CA VAL A 76 3.79 1.13 5.66
C VAL A 76 4.43 1.09 7.03
N ASP A 77 4.99 2.22 7.46
CA ASP A 77 5.15 2.48 8.88
C ASP A 77 3.78 2.80 9.46
N THR A 78 3.33 1.94 10.37
CA THR A 78 1.94 1.98 10.85
C THR A 78 1.64 3.23 11.66
N GLU A 79 2.61 3.78 12.39
CA GLU A 79 2.40 4.99 13.18
C GLU A 79 2.13 6.20 12.28
N GLU A 80 3.00 6.45 11.31
CA GLU A 80 2.85 7.55 10.36
C GLU A 80 1.64 7.34 9.43
N PHE A 81 1.41 6.11 8.97
CA PHE A 81 0.27 5.80 8.09
C PHE A 81 -1.06 5.97 8.81
N GLU A 82 -1.21 5.49 10.04
CA GLU A 82 -2.45 5.63 10.82
C GLU A 82 -2.75 7.09 11.20
N SER A 83 -1.72 7.93 11.31
CA SER A 83 -1.88 9.37 11.55
C SER A 83 -2.51 10.13 10.36
N SER A 84 -2.49 9.54 9.15
CA SER A 84 -2.93 10.21 7.92
C SER A 84 -4.45 10.37 7.85
N SER A 85 -5.22 9.42 8.40
CA SER A 85 -6.69 9.44 8.38
C SER A 85 -7.27 8.37 9.29
N ASN A 86 -8.46 8.58 9.85
CA ASN A 86 -9.21 7.52 10.54
C ASN A 86 -9.40 6.27 9.66
N ARG A 87 -9.46 6.44 8.33
CA ARG A 87 -9.58 5.32 7.39
C ARG A 87 -8.34 4.43 7.38
N ALA A 88 -7.17 4.97 7.67
CA ALA A 88 -5.90 4.24 7.69
C ALA A 88 -5.92 3.04 8.64
N PHE A 89 -6.44 3.23 9.86
CA PHE A 89 -6.61 2.14 10.84
C PHE A 89 -7.41 0.96 10.27
N TYR A 90 -8.51 1.25 9.55
CA TYR A 90 -9.31 0.22 8.91
C TYR A 90 -8.58 -0.47 7.77
N LEU A 91 -7.83 0.27 6.95
CA LEU A 91 -7.01 -0.32 5.88
C LEU A 91 -5.95 -1.27 6.44
N VAL A 92 -5.28 -0.89 7.53
CA VAL A 92 -4.29 -1.73 8.22
C VAL A 92 -4.92 -2.98 8.83
N LYS A 93 -6.14 -2.87 9.35
CA LYS A 93 -6.88 -3.99 9.94
C LYS A 93 -7.43 -4.95 8.87
N GLU A 94 -7.98 -4.42 7.79
CA GLU A 94 -8.66 -5.19 6.73
C GLU A 94 -7.67 -5.87 5.78
N TYR A 95 -6.57 -5.19 5.43
CA TYR A 95 -5.66 -5.63 4.36
C TYR A 95 -4.26 -6.00 4.85
N GLY A 96 -4.02 -5.92 6.16
CA GLY A 96 -2.75 -6.24 6.79
C GLY A 96 -2.40 -7.73 6.80
N ILE A 97 -1.15 -8.05 6.46
CA ILE A 97 -0.60 -9.43 6.48
C ILE A 97 0.72 -9.55 7.25
#